data_AF-A0A535NJM6-F1
#
_entry.id   AF-A0A535NJM6-F1
#
_cell.length_a   1.000
_cell.length_b   1.000
_cell.length_c   1.000
_cell.angle_alpha   90.00
_cell.angle_beta   90.00
_cell.angle_gamma   90.00
#
_symmetry.space_group_name_H-M   'P 1'
#
loop_
_entity.id
_entity.type
_entity.pdbx_description
1 polymer ?
#
loop_
_entity_poly.entity_id
_entity_poly.type
_entity_poly.pdbx_seq_one_letter_code
_entity_poly.pdbx_strand_id
1 'polypeptide(L)'
;MADARQVVKYTFLKVEAPVLSWPAAEREAAVREFTDLLEAGPTGETLLAYSTVGLRGDCDVLIWQAADTVDAIQRAESQWRATRLGPYLRVAHSFLAMMKPSPYLGRHKHPDQEGRRTRLKPAGGRYLFVYPMVKKRIWYRLAYERRKAMMVEHFAIGHRYPQVKINTAYSFGLDDQEFVVAFECDEPAAFLDLV
;
A
#
# COMPACT_ATOMS: atom_id res chain seq x y z
N MET A 1 1.48 7.00 -26.29
CA MET A 1 1.74 5.91 -25.33
C MET A 1 1.14 6.34 -23.99
N ALA A 2 0.52 5.45 -23.22
CA ALA A 2 0.04 5.82 -21.89
C ALA A 2 1.23 6.21 -21.01
N ASP A 3 1.10 7.26 -20.19
CA ASP A 3 2.14 7.64 -19.23
C ASP A 3 2.57 6.44 -18.38
N ALA A 4 3.86 6.32 -18.11
CA ALA A 4 4.40 5.26 -17.25
C ALA A 4 3.74 5.33 -15.86
N ARG A 5 3.30 4.18 -15.36
CA ARG A 5 2.60 4.02 -14.08
C ARG A 5 3.32 3.00 -13.22
N GLN A 6 3.49 3.31 -11.94
CA GLN A 6 4.06 2.38 -10.99
C GLN A 6 3.07 1.30 -10.59
N VAL A 7 3.58 0.07 -10.52
CA VAL A 7 2.98 -1.03 -9.79
C VAL A 7 3.18 -0.77 -8.30
N VAL A 8 2.16 -1.05 -7.49
CA VAL A 8 2.21 -0.92 -6.04
C VAL A 8 1.84 -2.26 -5.43
N LYS A 9 2.64 -2.72 -4.47
CA LYS A 9 2.48 -3.98 -3.78
C LYS A 9 2.34 -3.75 -2.28
N TYR A 10 1.35 -4.42 -1.70
CA TYR A 10 1.16 -4.50 -0.26
C TYR A 10 1.28 -5.96 0.13
N THR A 11 2.31 -6.28 0.92
CA THR A 11 2.58 -7.65 1.36
C THR A 11 2.61 -7.68 2.87
N PHE A 12 1.58 -8.28 3.47
CA PHE A 12 1.49 -8.46 4.91
C PHE A 12 2.09 -9.82 5.26
N LEU A 13 3.05 -9.82 6.16
CA LEU A 13 3.81 -10.98 6.59
C LEU A 13 3.48 -11.31 8.04
N LYS A 14 3.32 -12.59 8.33
CA LYS A 14 3.32 -13.16 9.67
C LYS A 14 4.67 -13.83 9.91
N VAL A 15 5.29 -13.55 11.05
CA VAL A 15 6.47 -14.27 11.53
C VAL A 15 5.98 -15.55 12.21
N GLU A 16 6.42 -16.69 11.69
CA GLU A 16 6.03 -17.98 12.24
C GLU A 16 6.66 -18.24 13.62
N ALA A 17 5.91 -18.92 14.48
CA ALA A 17 6.26 -19.12 15.89
C ALA A 17 7.67 -19.71 16.14
N PRO A 18 8.22 -20.63 15.33
CA PRO A 18 9.55 -21.18 15.55
C PRO A 18 10.66 -20.13 15.66
N VAL A 19 10.56 -19.02 14.92
CA VAL A 19 11.56 -17.93 14.96
C VAL A 19 11.70 -17.34 16.36
N LEU A 20 10.61 -17.30 17.12
CA LEU A 20 10.62 -16.75 18.48
C LEU A 20 11.40 -17.64 19.46
N SER A 21 11.55 -18.93 19.16
CA SER A 21 12.30 -19.90 19.96
C SER A 21 13.78 -20.02 19.60
N TRP A 22 14.24 -19.35 18.54
CA TRP A 22 15.65 -19.39 18.15
C TRP A 22 16.58 -18.77 19.20
N PRO A 23 17.85 -19.20 19.24
CA PRO A 23 18.89 -18.49 19.99
C PRO A 23 18.92 -17.00 19.61
N ALA A 24 19.03 -16.13 20.61
CA ALA A 24 18.95 -14.68 20.40
C ALA A 24 19.91 -14.17 19.32
N ALA A 25 21.17 -14.64 19.34
CA ALA A 25 22.19 -14.26 18.35
C ALA A 25 21.82 -14.69 16.92
N GLU A 26 21.21 -15.86 16.74
CA GLU A 26 20.78 -16.35 15.43
C GLU A 26 19.59 -15.55 14.92
N ARG A 27 18.59 -15.30 15.78
CA ARG A 27 17.43 -14.47 15.45
C ARG A 27 17.85 -13.05 15.07
N GLU A 28 18.75 -12.45 15.84
CA GLU A 28 19.27 -11.11 15.54
C GLU A 28 20.04 -11.07 14.21
N ALA A 29 20.85 -12.09 13.90
CA ALA A 29 21.57 -12.14 12.63
C ALA A 29 20.60 -12.27 11.45
N ALA A 30 19.56 -13.09 11.57
CA ALA A 30 18.53 -13.25 10.54
C ALA A 30 17.67 -12.00 10.35
N VAL A 31 17.33 -11.30 11.45
CA VAL A 31 16.63 -10.00 11.39
C VAL A 31 17.50 -8.95 10.72
N ARG A 32 18.79 -8.84 11.09
CA ARG A 32 19.73 -7.89 10.46
C ARG A 32 19.86 -8.13 8.96
N GLU A 33 20.09 -9.38 8.54
CA GLU A 33 20.14 -9.74 7.12
C GLU A 33 18.89 -9.28 6.35
N PHE A 34 17.71 -9.50 6.93
CA PHE A 34 16.44 -9.10 6.33
C PHE A 34 16.26 -7.57 6.31
N THR A 35 16.54 -6.87 7.41
CA THR A 35 16.39 -5.41 7.46
C THR A 35 17.40 -4.71 6.56
N ASP A 36 18.65 -5.15 6.56
CA ASP A 36 19.70 -4.59 5.70
C ASP A 36 19.33 -4.72 4.22
N LEU A 37 18.72 -5.85 3.82
CA LEU A 37 18.21 -6.05 2.47
C LEU A 37 17.06 -5.08 2.12
N LEU A 38 16.10 -4.89 3.04
CA LEU A 38 14.98 -3.98 2.82
C LEU A 38 15.43 -2.51 2.76
N GLU A 39 16.38 -2.12 3.61
CA GLU A 39 16.96 -0.78 3.66
C GLU A 39 17.83 -0.46 2.45
N ALA A 40 18.61 -1.44 1.97
CA ALA A 40 19.35 -1.29 0.72
C ALA A 40 18.41 -0.98 -0.44
N GLY A 41 17.26 -1.66 -0.46
CA GLY A 41 16.15 -1.42 -1.37
C GLY A 41 16.52 -1.56 -2.86
N PRO A 42 15.54 -1.56 -3.76
CA PRO A 42 15.80 -1.46 -5.18
C PRO A 42 16.09 0.01 -5.55
N THR A 43 17.18 0.27 -6.29
CA THR A 43 17.54 1.63 -6.72
C THR A 43 16.40 2.28 -7.51
N GLY A 44 15.90 3.42 -7.03
CA GLY A 44 14.84 4.18 -7.70
C GLY A 44 13.42 3.68 -7.45
N GLU A 45 13.25 2.70 -6.54
CA GLU A 45 11.96 2.19 -6.11
C GLU A 45 11.62 2.65 -4.69
N THR A 46 10.34 2.58 -4.34
CA THR A 46 9.87 2.86 -2.99
C THR A 46 9.68 1.53 -2.27
N LEU A 47 10.27 1.38 -1.07
CA LEU A 47 9.98 0.28 -0.16
C LEU A 47 9.90 0.84 1.26
N LEU A 48 8.76 0.65 1.90
CA LEU A 48 8.52 1.01 3.29
C LEU A 48 8.04 -0.22 4.05
N ALA A 49 8.46 -0.34 5.30
CA ALA A 49 8.00 -1.38 6.21
C ALA A 49 7.29 -0.77 7.41
N TYR A 50 6.15 -1.37 7.79
CA TYR A 50 5.37 -0.97 8.96
C TYR A 50 5.16 -2.18 9.87
N SER A 51 5.25 -1.97 11.18
CA SER A 51 4.85 -2.98 12.17
C SER A 51 3.34 -2.99 12.35
N THR A 52 2.78 -4.19 12.49
CA THR A 52 1.37 -4.42 12.85
C THR A 52 1.23 -5.18 14.18
N VAL A 53 2.35 -5.47 14.85
CA VAL A 53 2.40 -6.13 16.16
C VAL A 53 1.58 -5.34 17.18
N GLY A 54 0.66 -6.02 17.88
CA GLY A 54 -0.24 -5.41 18.85
C GLY A 54 -1.44 -4.67 18.25
N LEU A 55 -1.50 -4.51 16.93
CA LEU A 55 -2.60 -3.87 16.21
C LEU A 55 -3.46 -4.88 15.45
N ARG A 56 -2.87 -6.01 15.04
CA ARG A 56 -3.53 -7.09 14.30
C ARG A 56 -3.14 -8.46 14.87
N GLY A 57 -4.04 -9.43 14.71
CA GLY A 57 -3.79 -10.82 15.11
C GLY A 57 -3.21 -11.71 14.01
N ASP A 58 -3.34 -11.32 12.74
CA ASP A 58 -3.11 -12.16 11.57
C ASP A 58 -1.77 -11.91 10.85
N CYS A 59 -1.11 -10.79 11.11
CA CYS A 59 0.20 -10.41 10.55
C CYS A 59 1.00 -9.56 11.54
N ASP A 60 2.30 -9.44 11.29
CA ASP A 60 3.25 -8.70 12.15
C ASP A 60 3.94 -7.56 11.39
N VAL A 61 4.12 -7.67 10.07
CA VAL A 61 4.81 -6.68 9.23
C VAL A 61 4.02 -6.42 7.95
N LEU A 62 3.97 -5.18 7.51
CA LEU A 62 3.56 -4.79 6.15
C LEU A 62 4.79 -4.30 5.39
N ILE A 63 5.06 -4.86 4.22
CA ILE A 63 5.95 -4.29 3.21
C ILE A 63 5.09 -3.59 2.15
N TRP A 64 5.26 -2.28 2.02
CA TRP A 64 4.62 -1.44 1.02
C TRP A 64 5.65 -1.01 -0.01
N GLN A 65 5.54 -1.53 -1.23
CA GLN A 65 6.51 -1.33 -2.30
C GLN A 65 5.85 -0.67 -3.52
N ALA A 66 6.60 0.17 -4.24
CA ALA A 66 6.24 0.60 -5.57
C ALA A 66 7.42 0.54 -6.53
N ALA A 67 7.18 0.01 -7.72
CA ALA A 67 8.18 -0.22 -8.76
C ALA A 67 7.62 0.07 -10.15
N ASP A 68 8.49 0.27 -11.14
CA ASP A 68 8.08 0.56 -12.51
C ASP A 68 7.62 -0.71 -13.27
N THR A 69 7.96 -1.91 -12.79
CA THR A 69 7.55 -3.19 -13.39
C THR A 69 7.13 -4.22 -12.33
N VAL A 70 6.33 -5.21 -12.75
CA VAL A 70 5.97 -6.36 -11.89
C VAL A 70 7.20 -7.23 -11.61
N ASP A 71 8.10 -7.39 -12.58
CA ASP A 71 9.32 -8.17 -12.43
C ASP A 71 10.22 -7.64 -11.31
N ALA A 72 10.27 -6.32 -11.13
CA ALA A 72 10.97 -5.69 -10.03
C ALA A 72 10.35 -6.05 -8.66
N ILE A 73 9.02 -5.99 -8.55
CA ILE A 73 8.30 -6.46 -7.35
C ILE A 73 8.61 -7.94 -7.08
N GLN A 74 8.53 -8.81 -8.10
CA GLN A 74 8.81 -10.24 -7.95
C GLN A 74 10.26 -10.52 -7.53
N ARG A 75 11.22 -9.75 -8.08
CA ARG A 75 12.62 -9.87 -7.71
C ARG A 75 12.84 -9.49 -6.25
N ALA A 76 12.32 -8.35 -5.82
CA ALA A 76 12.41 -7.91 -4.43
C ALA A 76 11.77 -8.94 -3.49
N GLU A 77 10.60 -9.49 -3.86
CA GLU A 77 9.97 -10.54 -3.08
C GLU A 77 10.79 -11.84 -3.00
N SER A 78 11.39 -12.24 -4.12
CA SER A 78 12.25 -13.43 -4.15
C SER A 78 13.51 -13.24 -3.30
N GLN A 79 14.08 -12.03 -3.29
CA GLN A 79 15.27 -11.71 -2.50
C GLN A 79 15.01 -11.83 -1.01
N TRP A 80 13.93 -11.22 -0.48
CA TRP A 80 13.68 -11.31 0.96
C TRP A 80 13.21 -12.72 1.38
N ARG A 81 12.56 -13.48 0.48
CA ARG A 81 12.26 -14.91 0.70
C ARG A 81 13.50 -15.80 0.74
N ALA A 82 14.61 -15.36 0.15
CA ALA A 82 15.88 -16.09 0.17
C ALA A 82 16.73 -15.83 1.44
N THR A 83 16.33 -14.88 2.29
CA THR A 83 16.98 -14.64 3.59
C THR A 83 16.72 -15.79 4.56
N ARG A 84 17.46 -15.84 5.67
CA ARG A 84 17.23 -16.83 6.74
C ARG A 84 15.81 -16.77 7.33
N LEU A 85 15.21 -15.59 7.37
CA LEU A 85 13.81 -15.42 7.82
C LEU A 85 12.79 -15.87 6.79
N GLY A 86 13.12 -15.84 5.50
CA GLY A 86 12.20 -16.10 4.39
C GLY A 86 11.28 -17.32 4.55
N PRO A 87 11.81 -18.52 4.86
CA PRO A 87 11.00 -19.73 5.10
C PRO A 87 9.99 -19.63 6.26
N TYR A 88 10.18 -18.65 7.15
CA TYR A 88 9.35 -18.42 8.34
C TYR A 88 8.50 -17.16 8.24
N LEU A 89 8.47 -16.53 7.06
CA LEU A 89 7.62 -15.38 6.76
C LEU A 89 6.45 -15.83 5.89
N ARG A 90 5.30 -16.05 6.53
CA ARG A 90 4.07 -16.40 5.81
C ARG A 90 3.38 -15.15 5.29
N VAL A 91 3.01 -15.13 4.02
CA VAL A 91 2.19 -14.06 3.45
C VAL A 91 0.75 -14.22 3.95
N ALA A 92 0.31 -13.31 4.82
CA ALA A 92 -1.04 -13.26 5.33
C ALA A 92 -2.00 -12.59 4.35
N HIS A 93 -1.56 -11.49 3.73
CA HIS A 93 -2.31 -10.77 2.70
C HIS A 93 -1.37 -10.28 1.61
N SER A 94 -1.85 -10.28 0.36
CA SER A 94 -1.08 -9.89 -0.81
C SER A 94 -1.98 -9.11 -1.75
N PHE A 95 -1.72 -7.81 -1.90
CA PHE A 95 -2.48 -6.97 -2.83
C PHE A 95 -1.57 -6.38 -3.89
N LEU A 96 -1.90 -6.63 -5.16
CA LEU A 96 -1.24 -6.04 -6.32
C LEU A 96 -2.13 -4.96 -6.93
N ALA A 97 -1.57 -3.78 -7.13
CA ALA A 97 -2.28 -2.64 -7.69
C ALA A 97 -1.37 -1.80 -8.59
N MET A 98 -1.94 -0.80 -9.23
CA MET A 98 -1.22 0.15 -10.06
C MET A 98 -1.71 1.58 -9.82
N MET A 99 -0.79 2.53 -9.83
CA MET A 99 -1.13 3.95 -9.74
C MET A 99 -1.84 4.40 -11.01
N LYS A 100 -3.00 5.04 -10.87
CA LYS A 100 -3.78 5.52 -12.00
C LYS A 100 -4.50 6.82 -11.62
N PRO A 101 -4.50 7.83 -12.51
CA PRO A 101 -5.31 9.00 -12.31
C PRO A 101 -6.80 8.65 -12.19
N SER A 102 -7.47 9.27 -11.20
CA SER A 102 -8.90 9.13 -11.00
C SER A 102 -9.66 9.63 -12.23
N PRO A 103 -10.64 8.86 -12.73
CA PRO A 103 -11.43 9.26 -13.90
C PRO A 103 -12.37 10.43 -13.59
N TYR A 104 -12.58 10.77 -12.31
CA TYR A 104 -13.53 11.80 -11.88
C TYR A 104 -12.89 13.17 -11.65
N LEU A 105 -11.57 13.29 -11.74
CA LEU A 105 -10.89 14.57 -11.57
C LEU A 105 -11.11 15.46 -12.79
N GLY A 106 -11.40 16.75 -12.54
CA GLY A 106 -11.60 17.76 -13.58
C GLY A 106 -10.31 18.13 -14.32
N ARG A 107 -10.31 19.22 -15.10
CA ARG A 107 -9.10 19.68 -15.82
C ARG A 107 -8.15 20.55 -14.97
N HIS A 108 -8.61 21.15 -13.87
CA HIS A 108 -7.81 22.03 -13.00
C HIS A 108 -6.71 21.27 -12.25
N LYS A 109 -5.45 21.66 -12.45
CA LYS A 109 -4.27 21.01 -11.87
C LYS A 109 -3.72 21.83 -10.71
N HIS A 110 -3.46 21.16 -9.59
CA HIS A 110 -2.60 21.68 -8.51
C HIS A 110 -1.42 20.71 -8.30
N PRO A 111 -0.22 21.20 -7.93
CA PRO A 111 1.01 20.39 -7.84
C PRO A 111 0.88 19.15 -6.93
N ASP A 112 0.08 19.24 -5.86
CA ASP A 112 -0.10 18.16 -4.88
C ASP A 112 -1.50 17.51 -4.91
N GLN A 113 -2.27 17.72 -5.98
CA GLN A 113 -3.63 17.19 -6.06
C GLN A 113 -3.65 15.66 -5.99
N GLU A 114 -4.30 15.14 -4.96
CA GLU A 114 -4.51 13.71 -4.76
C GLU A 114 -5.32 13.09 -5.91
N GLY A 115 -5.05 11.82 -6.18
CA GLY A 115 -5.74 11.07 -7.22
C GLY A 115 -5.30 11.36 -8.66
N ARG A 116 -4.30 12.22 -8.94
CA ARG A 116 -3.70 12.36 -10.29
C ARG A 116 -2.40 11.58 -10.48
N ARG A 117 -1.81 11.08 -9.40
CA ARG A 117 -0.45 10.55 -9.39
C ARG A 117 -0.38 9.23 -10.16
N THR A 118 0.65 9.09 -10.99
CA THR A 118 1.03 7.83 -11.68
C THR A 118 2.19 7.12 -10.98
N ARG A 119 2.77 7.76 -9.97
CA ARG A 119 3.85 7.25 -9.12
C ARG A 119 3.42 7.33 -7.66
N LEU A 120 3.81 6.33 -6.87
CA LEU A 120 3.58 6.38 -5.44
C LEU A 120 4.48 7.46 -4.83
N LYS A 121 3.92 8.25 -3.92
CA LYS A 121 4.68 9.25 -3.15
C LYS A 121 4.21 9.17 -1.71
N PRO A 122 4.88 8.35 -0.87
CA PRO A 122 4.56 8.29 0.54
C PRO A 122 4.70 9.67 1.18
N ALA A 123 3.77 10.01 2.06
CA ALA A 123 3.81 11.24 2.82
C ALA A 123 4.74 11.15 4.05
N GLY A 124 5.07 9.93 4.49
CA GLY A 124 5.90 9.69 5.66
C GLY A 124 5.13 9.76 6.98
N GLY A 125 3.81 9.51 6.94
CA GLY A 125 3.00 9.49 8.16
C GLY A 125 3.36 8.31 9.06
N ARG A 126 3.30 8.52 10.39
CA ARG A 126 3.62 7.50 11.39
C ARG A 126 2.74 6.25 11.30
N TYR A 127 1.46 6.42 10.95
CA TYR A 127 0.48 5.34 10.84
C TYR A 127 0.03 5.18 9.39
N LEU A 128 -0.19 3.93 8.98
CA LEU A 128 -0.68 3.57 7.65
C LEU A 128 -1.91 2.65 7.78
N PHE A 129 -3.02 3.07 7.17
CA PHE A 129 -4.28 2.32 7.12
C PHE A 129 -4.50 1.81 5.71
N VAL A 130 -4.52 0.49 5.52
CA VAL A 130 -4.64 -0.13 4.19
C VAL A 130 -5.83 -1.09 4.17
N TYR A 131 -6.66 -0.99 3.13
CA TYR A 131 -7.71 -1.98 2.89
C TYR A 131 -8.01 -2.15 1.39
N PRO A 132 -8.30 -3.39 0.95
CA PRO A 132 -8.86 -3.63 -0.37
C PRO A 132 -10.31 -3.15 -0.42
N MET A 133 -10.72 -2.54 -1.53
CA MET A 133 -12.08 -2.03 -1.72
C MET A 133 -12.66 -2.50 -3.05
N VAL A 134 -13.93 -2.90 -3.01
CA VAL A 134 -14.74 -3.19 -4.20
C VAL A 134 -16.01 -2.34 -4.18
N LYS A 135 -16.40 -1.80 -5.33
CA LYS A 135 -17.69 -1.13 -5.49
C LYS A 135 -18.77 -2.18 -5.78
N LYS A 136 -19.96 -1.98 -5.21
CA LYS A 136 -21.12 -2.83 -5.52
C LYS A 136 -21.51 -2.67 -6.99
N ARG A 137 -22.03 -3.73 -7.63
CA ARG A 137 -22.47 -3.72 -9.05
C ARG A 137 -23.38 -2.53 -9.42
N ILE A 138 -24.24 -2.08 -8.50
CA ILE A 138 -25.10 -0.91 -8.69
C ILE A 138 -24.31 0.35 -9.07
N TRP A 139 -23.10 0.52 -8.53
CA TRP A 139 -22.19 1.62 -8.86
C TRP A 139 -21.95 1.70 -10.36
N TYR A 140 -21.63 0.57 -11.01
CA TYR A 140 -21.34 0.50 -12.43
C TYR A 140 -22.56 0.69 -13.33
N ARG A 141 -23.77 0.57 -12.77
CA ARG A 141 -25.02 0.85 -13.48
C ARG A 141 -25.40 2.34 -13.43
N LEU A 142 -24.78 3.12 -12.55
CA LEU A 142 -25.03 4.55 -12.48
C LEU A 142 -24.42 5.27 -13.69
N ALA A 143 -25.16 6.25 -14.21
CA ALA A 143 -24.63 7.17 -15.21
C ALA A 143 -23.36 7.85 -14.68
N TYR A 144 -22.42 8.15 -15.59
CA TYR A 144 -21.13 8.74 -15.24
C TYR A 144 -21.27 10.02 -14.41
N GLU A 145 -22.16 10.94 -14.80
CA GLU A 145 -22.38 12.19 -14.06
C GLU A 145 -22.85 11.95 -12.62
N ARG A 146 -23.67 10.91 -12.39
CA ARG A 146 -24.10 10.56 -11.03
C ARG A 146 -22.93 10.05 -10.20
N ARG A 147 -22.09 9.17 -10.77
CA ARG A 147 -20.87 8.69 -10.10
C ARG A 147 -19.92 9.84 -9.81
N LYS A 148 -19.74 10.75 -10.76
CA LYS A 148 -18.88 11.94 -10.62
C LYS A 148 -19.37 12.85 -9.50
N ALA A 149 -20.66 13.17 -9.44
CA ALA A 149 -21.23 13.98 -8.36
C ALA A 149 -20.95 13.38 -6.97
N MET A 150 -21.19 12.07 -6.81
CA MET A 150 -20.87 11.36 -5.57
C MET A 150 -19.37 11.39 -5.23
N MET A 151 -18.50 11.29 -6.24
CA MET A 151 -17.05 11.37 -6.02
C MET A 151 -16.59 12.79 -5.67
N VAL A 152 -17.24 13.84 -6.20
CA VAL A 152 -16.95 15.23 -5.82
C VAL A 152 -17.27 15.46 -4.34
N GLU A 153 -18.43 14.99 -3.87
CA GLU A 153 -18.79 15.03 -2.45
C GLU A 153 -17.77 14.26 -1.59
N HIS A 154 -17.40 13.05 -2.03
CA HIS A 154 -16.37 12.25 -1.36
C HIS A 154 -15.02 12.97 -1.26
N PHE A 155 -14.56 13.60 -2.35
CA PHE A 155 -13.33 14.39 -2.31
C PHE A 155 -13.46 15.59 -1.37
N ALA A 156 -14.60 16.28 -1.37
CA ALA A 156 -14.82 17.43 -0.48
C ALA A 156 -14.70 17.04 1.00
N ILE A 157 -15.14 15.83 1.37
CA ILE A 157 -14.93 15.29 2.72
C ILE A 157 -13.43 15.16 3.02
N GLY A 158 -12.67 14.51 2.14
CA GLY A 158 -11.22 14.31 2.32
C GLY A 158 -10.43 15.62 2.47
N HIS A 159 -10.79 16.67 1.72
CA HIS A 159 -10.12 17.97 1.83
C HIS A 159 -10.28 18.65 3.20
N ARG A 160 -11.26 18.24 4.02
CA ARG A 160 -11.42 18.73 5.40
C ARG A 160 -10.41 18.12 6.37
N TYR A 161 -9.69 17.07 5.97
CA TYR A 161 -8.70 16.35 6.78
C TYR A 161 -7.34 16.35 6.08
N PRO A 162 -6.72 17.52 5.83
CA PRO A 162 -5.46 17.62 5.10
C PRO A 162 -4.28 16.90 5.78
N GLN A 163 -4.39 16.58 7.07
CA GLN A 163 -3.43 15.79 7.84
C GLN A 163 -3.45 14.29 7.51
N VAL A 164 -4.51 13.81 6.84
CA VAL A 164 -4.62 12.42 6.37
C VAL A 164 -4.32 12.39 4.88
N LYS A 165 -3.27 11.67 4.47
CA LYS A 165 -2.82 11.59 3.08
C LYS A 165 -3.28 10.29 2.44
N ILE A 166 -4.01 10.39 1.34
CA ILE A 166 -4.55 9.20 0.64
C ILE A 166 -3.66 8.79 -0.54
N ASN A 167 -3.42 7.49 -0.64
CA ASN A 167 -2.83 6.80 -1.77
C ASN A 167 -3.81 5.73 -2.27
N THR A 168 -4.52 6.04 -3.36
CA THR A 168 -5.42 5.07 -4.01
C THR A 168 -4.73 4.42 -5.19
N ALA A 169 -4.58 3.09 -5.14
CA ALA A 169 -4.11 2.28 -6.24
C ALA A 169 -5.26 1.40 -6.80
N TYR A 170 -5.14 1.00 -8.07
CA TYR A 170 -6.20 0.32 -8.82
C TYR A 170 -5.76 -1.11 -9.16
N SER A 171 -6.66 -2.07 -8.97
CA SER A 171 -6.38 -3.51 -9.12
C SER A 171 -7.23 -4.19 -10.20
N PHE A 172 -8.04 -3.43 -10.96
CA PHE A 172 -8.87 -3.96 -12.05
C PHE A 172 -8.08 -4.85 -13.02
N GLY A 173 -8.41 -6.15 -13.04
CA GLY A 173 -7.77 -7.15 -13.90
C GLY A 173 -6.36 -7.58 -13.46
N LEU A 174 -5.88 -7.07 -12.33
CA LEU A 174 -4.59 -7.44 -11.73
C LEU A 174 -4.77 -8.33 -10.49
N ASP A 175 -5.86 -8.16 -9.76
CA ASP A 175 -6.14 -8.82 -8.50
C ASP A 175 -7.66 -8.86 -8.23
N ASP A 176 -8.09 -9.50 -7.14
CA ASP A 176 -9.51 -9.72 -6.83
C ASP A 176 -10.26 -8.47 -6.39
N GLN A 177 -9.57 -7.52 -5.74
CA GLN A 177 -10.13 -6.20 -5.40
C GLN A 177 -10.08 -5.22 -6.57
N GLU A 178 -10.88 -4.17 -6.50
CA GLU A 178 -10.88 -3.11 -7.52
C GLU A 178 -9.88 -2.01 -7.20
N PHE A 179 -9.72 -1.73 -5.91
CA PHE A 179 -8.82 -0.71 -5.38
C PHE A 179 -8.10 -1.24 -4.16
N VAL A 180 -6.88 -0.75 -3.93
CA VAL A 180 -6.27 -0.77 -2.61
C VAL A 180 -6.15 0.67 -2.17
N VAL A 181 -6.77 0.99 -1.03
CA VAL A 181 -6.77 2.35 -0.49
C VAL A 181 -5.87 2.36 0.73
N ALA A 182 -4.88 3.25 0.71
CA ALA A 182 -3.91 3.44 1.77
C ALA A 182 -3.95 4.88 2.28
N PHE A 183 -4.01 5.08 3.59
CA PHE A 183 -4.00 6.40 4.21
C PHE A 183 -2.85 6.52 5.20
N GLU A 184 -2.08 7.60 5.08
CA GLU A 184 -0.99 7.95 5.99
C GLU A 184 -1.43 9.10 6.89
N CYS A 185 -1.20 9.01 8.20
CA CYS A 185 -1.36 10.12 9.12
C CYS A 185 -0.52 9.91 10.39
N ASP A 186 -0.34 10.98 11.17
CA ASP A 186 0.41 10.90 12.44
C ASP A 186 -0.47 10.59 13.64
N GLU A 187 -1.80 10.70 13.52
CA GLU A 187 -2.73 10.41 14.61
C GLU A 187 -3.93 9.56 14.17
N PRO A 188 -4.14 8.35 14.74
CA PRO A 188 -5.24 7.47 14.35
C PRO A 188 -6.64 8.08 14.51
N ALA A 189 -6.83 8.97 15.51
CA ALA A 189 -8.09 9.67 15.72
C ALA A 189 -8.50 10.52 14.50
N ALA A 190 -7.53 11.13 13.81
CA ALA A 190 -7.81 11.91 12.60
C ALA A 190 -8.35 11.04 11.45
N PHE A 191 -7.86 9.81 11.32
CA PHE A 191 -8.39 8.87 10.34
C PHE A 191 -9.77 8.34 10.75
N LEU A 192 -9.98 8.08 12.05
CA LEU A 192 -11.29 7.69 12.59
C LEU A 192 -12.36 8.75 12.29
N ASP A 193 -12.05 10.02 12.48
CA ASP A 193 -12.99 11.13 12.25
C ASP A 193 -13.26 11.39 10.75
N LEU A 194 -12.37 10.92 9.86
CA LEU A 194 -12.52 11.10 8.40
C LEU A 194 -13.53 10.11 7.79
N VAL A 195 -13.59 8.88 8.29
CA VAL A 195 -14.25 7.74 7.63
C VAL A 195 -15.73 7.57 7.96
#